data_AF-A0A497N031-F1
#
_entry.id   AF-A0A497N031-F1
#
_cell.length_a   1.000
_cell.length_b   1.000
_cell.length_c   1.000
_cell.angle_alpha   90.00
_cell.angle_beta   90.00
_cell.angle_gamma   90.00
#
_symmetry.space_group_name_H-M   'P 1'
#
loop_
_entity.id
_entity.type
_entity.pdbx_description
1 polymer ?
#
loop_
_entity_poly.entity_id
_entity_poly.type
_entity_poly.pdbx_seq_one_letter_code
_entity_poly.pdbx_strand_id
1 'polypeptide(L)'
;HKAGKILENHLDGRLSSLKHLIAKTDLDVIEAFTPPPMGDLPLSEAREIWRDKIISLNFPESIFVRGYEATRSYMLNLLREAAPGDRLMITITEDIPPEHRWTGLSAITDVLWERGRYPLPS
;
A
#
# COMPACT_ATOMS: atom_id res chain seq x y z
N HIS A 1 -6.17 -12.19 -19.26
CA HIS A 1 -7.10 -13.06 -18.51
C HIS A 1 -7.46 -14.41 -19.14
N LYS A 2 -7.60 -14.56 -20.47
CA LYS A 2 -8.03 -15.84 -21.11
C LYS A 2 -7.23 -17.10 -20.74
N ALA A 3 -5.99 -16.95 -20.29
CA ALA A 3 -5.13 -18.04 -19.83
C ALA A 3 -5.13 -18.24 -18.29
N GLY A 4 -6.04 -17.60 -17.55
CA GLY A 4 -6.12 -17.69 -16.08
C GLY A 4 -4.96 -17.04 -15.32
N LYS A 5 -4.20 -16.15 -15.97
CA LYS A 5 -3.09 -15.41 -15.35
C LYS A 5 -3.56 -14.10 -14.74
N ILE A 6 -2.96 -13.76 -13.60
CA ILE A 6 -3.05 -12.44 -12.94
C ILE A 6 -2.14 -11.47 -13.69
N LEU A 7 -2.68 -10.34 -14.11
CA LEU A 7 -1.95 -9.24 -14.74
C LEU A 7 -1.76 -8.09 -13.75
N GLU A 8 -0.50 -7.78 -13.46
CA GLU A 8 -0.09 -6.64 -12.65
C GLU A 8 0.64 -5.60 -13.50
N ASN A 9 0.61 -4.34 -13.06
CA ASN A 9 1.42 -3.28 -13.63
C ASN A 9 1.93 -2.35 -12.53
N HIS A 10 3.24 -2.05 -12.57
CA HIS A 10 3.91 -1.11 -11.66
C HIS A 10 3.40 0.30 -11.94
N LEU A 11 2.70 0.87 -10.96
CA LEU A 11 2.05 2.17 -11.01
C LEU A 11 2.33 2.90 -9.69
N ASP A 12 3.49 3.54 -9.61
CA ASP A 12 3.92 4.36 -8.50
C ASP A 12 3.73 5.87 -8.77
N GLY A 13 4.19 6.71 -7.83
CA GLY A 13 4.15 8.16 -7.97
C GLY A 13 2.76 8.77 -7.79
N ARG A 14 2.42 9.75 -8.65
CA ARG A 14 1.22 10.59 -8.51
C ARG A 14 0.08 10.12 -9.40
N LEU A 15 -0.80 9.30 -8.84
CA LEU A 15 -1.88 8.64 -9.57
C LEU A 15 -3.24 9.33 -9.48
N SER A 16 -3.40 10.39 -8.67
CA SER A 16 -4.71 11.01 -8.46
C SER A 16 -5.38 11.48 -9.76
N SER A 17 -4.59 11.98 -10.72
CA SER A 17 -5.09 12.39 -12.05
C SER A 17 -5.48 11.22 -12.97
N LEU A 18 -4.94 10.02 -12.72
CA LEU A 18 -5.12 8.82 -13.54
C LEU A 18 -6.08 7.79 -12.93
N LYS A 19 -6.48 7.94 -11.66
CA LYS A 19 -7.25 6.94 -10.91
C LYS A 19 -8.49 6.41 -11.62
N HIS A 20 -9.26 7.27 -12.30
CA HIS A 20 -10.44 6.86 -13.05
C HIS A 20 -10.13 6.21 -14.40
N LEU A 21 -8.96 6.45 -14.98
CA LEU A 21 -8.50 5.74 -16.18
C LEU A 21 -7.95 4.36 -15.81
N ILE A 22 -7.18 4.27 -14.72
CA ILE A 22 -6.68 3.01 -14.17
C ILE A 22 -7.84 2.07 -13.83
N ALA A 23 -8.92 2.59 -13.24
CA ALA A 23 -10.13 1.83 -12.94
C ALA A 23 -10.75 1.15 -14.17
N LYS A 24 -10.60 1.74 -15.38
CA LYS A 24 -11.15 1.21 -16.63
C LYS A 24 -10.26 0.16 -17.30
N THR A 25 -9.05 -0.07 -16.79
CA THR A 25 -8.14 -1.06 -17.34
C THR A 25 -8.55 -2.47 -16.90
N ASP A 26 -8.18 -3.46 -17.71
CA ASP A 26 -8.27 -4.88 -17.36
C ASP A 26 -7.08 -5.32 -16.47
N LEU A 27 -6.49 -4.45 -15.66
CA LEU A 27 -5.47 -4.85 -14.68
C LEU A 27 -6.14 -5.54 -13.49
N ASP A 28 -5.57 -6.67 -13.06
CA ASP A 28 -5.98 -7.37 -11.85
C ASP A 28 -5.34 -6.72 -10.60
N VAL A 29 -4.08 -6.31 -10.72
CA VAL A 29 -3.28 -5.75 -9.63
C VAL A 29 -2.71 -4.38 -10.04
N ILE A 30 -2.89 -3.40 -9.17
CA ILE A 30 -2.17 -2.13 -9.21
C ILE A 30 -0.96 -2.30 -8.31
N GLU A 31 0.19 -2.43 -8.94
CA GLU A 31 1.46 -2.73 -8.28
C GLU A 31 2.20 -1.42 -7.95
N ALA A 32 3.01 -1.42 -6.90
CA ALA A 32 3.74 -0.27 -6.38
C ALA A 32 2.90 0.99 -6.03
N PHE A 33 1.61 0.82 -5.74
CA PHE A 33 0.75 1.95 -5.34
C PHE A 33 1.34 2.64 -4.11
N THR A 34 1.75 3.90 -4.25
CA THR A 34 2.40 4.65 -3.18
C THR A 34 1.44 5.71 -2.63
N PRO A 35 0.92 5.58 -1.40
CA PRO A 35 0.09 6.62 -0.78
C PRO A 35 0.91 7.88 -0.38
N PRO A 36 0.25 8.99 0.01
CA PRO A 36 0.92 10.12 0.65
C PRO A 36 1.80 9.67 1.84
N PRO A 37 2.97 10.27 2.06
CA PRO A 37 3.38 11.57 1.54
C PRO A 37 4.12 11.55 0.19
N MET A 38 4.50 10.38 -0.33
CA MET A 38 5.26 10.30 -1.60
C MET A 38 4.34 10.34 -2.82
N GLY A 39 3.21 9.64 -2.76
CA GLY A 39 2.13 9.79 -3.74
C GLY A 39 1.13 10.87 -3.37
N ASP A 40 0.08 10.99 -4.17
CA ASP A 40 -0.96 12.02 -4.05
C ASP A 40 -2.40 11.49 -3.95
N LEU A 41 -2.56 10.16 -3.80
CA LEU A 41 -3.85 9.50 -3.71
C LEU A 41 -3.92 8.68 -2.40
N PRO A 42 -4.82 9.00 -1.45
CA PRO A 42 -5.02 8.21 -0.24
C PRO A 42 -5.46 6.77 -0.53
N LEU A 43 -5.08 5.82 0.34
CA LEU A 43 -5.43 4.40 0.16
C LEU A 43 -6.94 4.18 0.20
N SER A 44 -7.62 4.84 1.14
CA SER A 44 -9.08 4.79 1.28
C SER A 44 -9.80 5.17 -0.02
N GLU A 45 -9.39 6.26 -0.66
CA GLU A 45 -9.95 6.70 -1.94
C GLU A 45 -9.59 5.76 -3.10
N ALA A 46 -8.32 5.31 -3.16
CA ALA A 46 -7.87 4.33 -4.14
C ALA A 46 -8.71 3.03 -4.10
N ARG A 47 -8.97 2.51 -2.90
CA ARG A 47 -9.81 1.32 -2.69
C ARG A 47 -11.25 1.54 -3.11
N GLU A 48 -11.79 2.74 -2.90
CA GLU A 48 -13.14 3.08 -3.34
C GLU A 48 -13.26 3.11 -4.86
N ILE A 49 -12.22 3.56 -5.56
CA ILE A 49 -12.23 3.71 -7.03
C ILE A 49 -11.86 2.39 -7.72
N TRP A 50 -10.97 1.59 -7.12
CA TRP A 50 -10.43 0.35 -7.67
C TRP A 50 -10.97 -0.90 -6.95
N ARG A 51 -12.27 -0.92 -6.60
CA ARG A 51 -12.90 -1.95 -5.74
C ARG A 51 -12.72 -3.39 -6.25
N ASP A 52 -12.58 -3.56 -7.55
CA ASP A 52 -12.42 -4.84 -8.24
C ASP A 52 -10.96 -5.28 -8.38
N LYS A 53 -9.99 -4.41 -8.04
CA LYS A 53 -8.55 -4.64 -8.22
C LYS A 53 -7.86 -4.95 -6.90
N ILE A 54 -6.75 -5.67 -6.96
CA ILE A 54 -5.85 -5.84 -5.83
C ILE A 54 -4.88 -4.66 -5.83
N ILE A 55 -4.67 -4.06 -4.66
CA ILE A 55 -3.64 -3.03 -4.48
C ILE A 55 -2.43 -3.70 -3.83
N SER A 56 -1.30 -3.72 -4.53
CA SER A 56 0.00 -3.96 -3.92
C SER A 56 0.59 -2.59 -3.57
N LEU A 57 0.53 -2.28 -2.28
CA LEU A 57 0.88 -0.98 -1.73
C LEU A 57 2.37 -0.93 -1.45
N ASN A 58 3.09 -0.02 -2.10
CA ASN A 58 4.44 0.34 -1.74
C ASN A 58 4.43 1.25 -0.50
N PHE A 59 4.99 0.77 0.61
CA PHE A 59 5.10 1.57 1.83
C PHE A 59 6.06 2.75 1.60
N PRO A 60 5.64 4.02 1.82
CA PRO A 60 6.49 5.17 1.49
C PRO A 60 7.79 5.18 2.31
N GLU A 61 8.93 5.04 1.65
CA GLU A 61 10.23 4.87 2.29
C GLU A 61 10.68 6.12 3.05
N SER A 62 10.20 7.30 2.65
CA SER A 62 10.40 8.57 3.38
C SER A 62 9.92 8.53 4.84
N ILE A 63 9.02 7.61 5.19
CA ILE A 63 8.56 7.41 6.56
C ILE A 63 9.63 6.72 7.42
N PHE A 64 10.45 5.83 6.85
CA PHE A 64 11.49 5.11 7.60
C PHE A 64 12.54 6.04 8.21
N VAL A 65 12.88 7.13 7.51
CA VAL A 65 13.82 8.16 7.98
C VAL A 65 13.32 8.83 9.27
N ARG A 66 12.02 8.80 9.52
CA ARG A 66 11.38 9.37 10.72
C ARG A 66 11.39 8.41 11.92
N GLY A 67 11.94 7.20 11.76
CA GLY A 67 12.14 6.23 12.84
C GLY A 67 10.95 5.32 13.13
N TYR A 68 11.13 4.46 14.14
CA TYR A 68 10.20 3.38 14.52
C TYR A 68 8.78 3.89 14.79
N GLU A 69 8.61 4.88 15.68
CA GLU A 69 7.28 5.36 16.10
C GLU A 69 6.50 6.02 14.96
N ALA A 70 7.19 6.74 14.07
CA ALA A 70 6.56 7.33 12.89
C ALA A 70 6.11 6.24 11.91
N THR A 71 6.95 5.22 11.69
CA THR A 71 6.63 4.06 10.86
C THR A 71 5.45 3.27 11.42
N ARG A 72 5.47 3.00 12.73
CA ARG A 72 4.39 2.30 13.46
C ARG A 72 3.06 3.06 13.33
N SER A 73 3.10 4.36 13.60
CA SER A 73 1.92 5.23 13.54
C SER A 73 1.35 5.33 12.13
N TYR A 74 2.21 5.43 11.11
CA TYR A 74 1.81 5.43 9.71
C TYR A 74 1.16 4.09 9.32
N MET A 75 1.78 2.96 9.68
CA MET A 75 1.26 1.63 9.39
C MET A 75 -0.10 1.39 10.06
N LEU A 76 -0.31 1.87 11.29
CA LEU A 76 -1.61 1.80 11.97
C LEU A 76 -2.70 2.58 11.22
N ASN A 77 -2.38 3.78 10.72
CA ASN A 77 -3.33 4.55 9.92
C ASN A 77 -3.64 3.86 8.59
N LEU A 78 -2.63 3.26 7.97
CA LEU A 78 -2.78 2.50 6.74
C LEU A 78 -3.71 1.29 6.92
N LEU A 79 -3.59 0.56 8.03
CA LEU A 79 -4.53 -0.52 8.36
C LEU A 79 -5.96 -0.03 8.59
N ARG A 80 -6.16 1.18 9.14
CA ARG A 80 -7.50 1.77 9.28
C ARG A 80 -8.10 2.11 7.90
N GLU A 81 -7.33 2.71 7.01
CA GLU A 81 -7.76 2.98 5.63
C GLU A 81 -7.99 1.72 4.81
N ALA A 82 -7.30 0.63 5.16
CA ALA A 82 -7.40 -0.65 4.48
C ALA A 82 -8.67 -1.45 4.81
N ALA A 83 -9.40 -1.12 5.89
CA ALA A 83 -10.53 -1.92 6.36
C ALA A 83 -11.55 -2.22 5.22
N PRO A 84 -12.03 -3.47 5.07
CA PRO A 84 -11.83 -4.63 5.95
C PRO A 84 -10.54 -5.43 5.66
N GLY A 85 -9.65 -4.94 4.80
CA GLY A 85 -8.33 -5.51 4.52
C GLY A 85 -8.28 -6.47 3.34
N ASP A 86 -9.37 -6.63 2.58
CA ASP A 86 -9.43 -7.47 1.40
C ASP A 86 -8.71 -6.82 0.20
N ARG A 87 -8.21 -7.62 -0.74
CA ARG A 87 -7.56 -7.13 -1.99
C ARG A 87 -6.42 -6.14 -1.74
N LEU A 88 -5.67 -6.32 -0.66
CA LEU A 88 -4.53 -5.50 -0.29
C LEU A 88 -3.31 -6.37 0.01
N MET A 89 -2.16 -5.96 -0.49
CA MET A 89 -0.86 -6.46 -0.09
C MET A 89 0.01 -5.28 0.31
N ILE A 90 0.77 -5.42 1.39
CA ILE A 90 1.76 -4.42 1.81
C ILE A 90 3.11 -4.88 1.31
N THR A 91 3.75 -4.06 0.48
CA THR A 91 5.04 -4.30 -0.13
C THR A 91 5.99 -3.14 0.11
N ILE A 92 7.25 -3.36 -0.24
CA ILE A 92 8.29 -2.35 -0.29
C ILE A 92 8.96 -2.55 -1.63
N THR A 93 8.80 -1.60 -2.53
CA THR A 93 9.32 -1.67 -3.91
C THR A 93 10.53 -0.77 -4.13
N GLU A 94 10.85 0.07 -3.13
CA GLU A 94 11.97 1.02 -3.16
C GLU A 94 13.12 0.61 -2.24
N ASP A 95 14.30 1.19 -2.50
CA ASP A 95 15.47 1.01 -1.65
C ASP A 95 15.29 1.68 -0.28
N ILE A 96 15.35 0.88 0.78
CA ILE A 96 15.33 1.41 2.15
C ILE A 96 16.74 1.85 2.55
N PRO A 97 16.93 3.11 3.04
CA PRO A 97 18.20 3.58 3.59
C PRO A 97 18.76 2.58 4.61
N PRO A 98 20.02 2.11 4.45
CA PRO A 98 20.58 1.04 5.27
C PRO A 98 20.47 1.28 6.78
N GLU A 99 20.65 2.53 7.23
CA GLU A 99 20.59 2.96 8.62
C GLU A 99 19.17 2.90 9.23
N HIS A 100 18.13 2.90 8.40
CA HIS A 100 16.73 2.87 8.83
C HIS A 100 16.03 1.54 8.54
N ARG A 101 16.65 0.67 7.72
CA ARG A 101 16.07 -0.57 7.20
C ARG A 101 15.43 -1.44 8.26
N TRP A 102 16.22 -1.88 9.24
CA TRP A 102 15.74 -2.84 10.23
C TRP A 102 14.74 -2.22 11.19
N THR A 103 14.97 -0.98 11.63
CA THR A 103 14.02 -0.25 12.47
C THR A 103 12.67 -0.06 11.80
N GLY A 104 12.68 0.30 10.51
CA GLY A 104 11.46 0.47 9.72
C GLY A 104 10.72 -0.84 9.48
N LEU A 105 11.43 -1.88 9.03
CA LEU A 105 10.84 -3.20 8.80
C LEU A 105 10.25 -3.79 10.09
N SER A 106 10.96 -3.71 11.22
CA SER A 106 10.45 -4.16 12.52
C SER A 106 9.16 -3.44 12.90
N ALA A 107 9.10 -2.11 12.74
CA ALA A 107 7.89 -1.34 13.05
C ALA A 107 6.68 -1.80 12.20
N ILE A 108 6.88 -2.08 10.90
CA ILE A 108 5.82 -2.60 10.03
C ILE A 108 5.38 -3.99 10.51
N THR A 109 6.33 -4.91 10.73
CA THR A 109 6.01 -6.29 11.10
C THR A 109 5.37 -6.40 12.47
N ASP A 110 5.76 -5.56 13.43
CA ASP A 110 5.15 -5.51 14.76
C ASP A 110 3.68 -5.11 14.67
N VAL A 111 3.35 -4.06 13.89
CA VAL A 111 1.97 -3.64 13.67
C VAL A 111 1.15 -4.72 12.97
N LEU A 112 1.71 -5.35 11.94
CA LEU A 112 1.04 -6.44 11.22
C LEU A 112 0.79 -7.65 12.14
N TRP A 113 1.74 -7.99 13.00
CA TRP A 113 1.58 -9.07 13.97
C TRP A 113 0.51 -8.76 15.03
N GLU A 114 0.51 -7.53 15.55
CA GLU A 114 -0.44 -7.08 16.58
C GLU A 114 -1.86 -6.86 16.04
N ARG A 115 -1.98 -6.29 14.84
CA ARG A 115 -3.24 -5.68 14.33
C ARG A 115 -3.60 -6.09 12.90
N GLY A 116 -2.72 -6.76 12.17
CA GLY A 116 -2.91 -7.14 10.76
C GLY A 116 -3.78 -8.39 10.52
N ARG A 117 -4.59 -8.81 11.51
CA ARG A 117 -5.49 -9.97 11.34
C ARG A 117 -6.64 -9.59 10.41
N TYR A 118 -6.92 -10.45 9.44
CA TYR A 118 -8.07 -10.30 8.56
C TYR A 118 -9.33 -10.94 9.19
N PRO A 119 -10.51 -10.28 9.16
CA PRO A 119 -10.74 -8.93 8.65
C PRO A 119 -10.17 -7.86 9.59
N LEU A 120 -9.67 -6.78 8.99
CA LEU A 120 -9.26 -5.59 9.75
C LEU A 120 -10.51 -4.93 10.36
N PRO A 121 -10.47 -4.51 11.63
CA PRO A 121 -11.57 -3.79 12.24
C PRO A 121 -11.76 -2.41 11.60
N SER A 122 -13.02 -2.01 11.40
CA SER A 122 -13.43 -0.66 10.98
C SER A 122 -13.14 0.38 12.05
#